data_AF-A0A8T6RKR2-F1
#
_entry.id   AF-A0A8T6RKR2-F1
#
_cell.length_a   1.000
_cell.length_b   1.000
_cell.length_c   1.000
_cell.angle_alpha   90.00
_cell.angle_beta   90.00
_cell.angle_gamma   90.00
#
_symmetry.space_group_name_H-M   'P 1'
#
loop_
_entity.id
_entity.type
_entity.pdbx_description
1 polymer ?
#
loop_
_entity_poly.entity_id
_entity_poly.type
_entity_poly.pdbx_seq_one_letter_code
_entity_poly.pdbx_strand_id
1 'polypeptide(L)'
;MNDNNTLLNAFSLERGGNYENEIKTYNYINRDNPNFIIAKLGSGRSNFRLEWFPTSLKDFSTVLSQVENKEAFYYKAKIHKISVEFIVQMIIFINPLTWMKELENK
;
A
#
# COMPACT_ATOMS: atom_id res chain seq x y z
N MET A 1 16.68 21.49 -7.13
CA MET A 1 16.19 20.59 -8.20
C MET A 1 14.71 20.88 -8.39
N ASN A 2 14.20 20.92 -9.63
CA ASN A 2 12.76 21.10 -9.87
C ASN A 2 12.03 19.79 -9.56
N ASP A 3 10.92 19.86 -8.83
CA ASP A 3 10.05 18.72 -8.47
C ASP A 3 9.71 17.81 -9.66
N ASN A 4 9.60 18.38 -10.86
CA ASN A 4 9.35 17.63 -12.09
C ASN A 4 10.48 16.64 -12.43
N ASN A 5 11.75 17.03 -12.25
CA ASN A 5 12.88 16.12 -12.50
C ASN A 5 12.95 15.02 -11.42
N THR A 6 12.60 15.37 -10.19
CA THR A 6 12.56 14.42 -9.07
C THR A 6 11.45 13.39 -9.25
N LEU A 7 10.29 13.80 -9.77
CA LEU A 7 9.19 12.90 -10.15
C LEU A 7 9.56 11.97 -11.32
N LEU A 8 10.21 12.49 -12.36
CA LEU A 8 10.68 11.67 -13.47
C LEU A 8 11.65 10.57 -13.00
N ASN A 9 12.53 10.91 -12.05
CA ASN A 9 13.40 9.93 -11.41
C ASN A 9 12.61 8.89 -10.62
N ALA A 10 11.61 9.30 -9.82
CA ALA A 10 10.75 8.37 -9.08
C ALA A 10 10.04 7.38 -10.02
N PHE A 11 9.45 7.85 -11.13
CA PHE A 11 8.83 6.96 -12.12
C PHE A 11 9.83 6.02 -12.80
N SER A 12 11.08 6.44 -12.97
CA SER A 12 12.14 5.56 -13.47
C SER A 12 12.48 4.46 -12.45
N LEU A 13 12.55 4.80 -11.16
CA LEU A 13 12.81 3.84 -10.08
C LEU A 13 11.65 2.84 -9.93
N GLU A 14 10.41 3.28 -10.10
CA GLU A 14 9.21 2.43 -10.15
C GLU A 14 9.34 1.36 -11.24
N ARG A 15 9.73 1.77 -12.47
CA ARG A 15 9.94 0.85 -13.60
C ARG A 15 11.10 -0.13 -13.37
N GLY A 16 12.11 0.29 -12.61
CA GLY A 16 13.25 -0.55 -12.23
C GLY A 16 12.97 -1.46 -11.03
N GLY A 17 11.79 -1.39 -10.41
CA GLY A 17 11.44 -2.16 -9.21
C GLY A 17 12.20 -1.73 -7.94
N ASN A 18 12.88 -0.58 -7.96
CA ASN A 18 13.66 -0.09 -6.82
C ASN A 18 12.79 0.76 -5.88
N TYR A 19 11.82 0.11 -5.25
CA TYR A 19 10.79 0.75 -4.44
C TYR A 19 11.36 1.48 -3.20
N GLU A 20 12.45 1.00 -2.61
CA GLU A 20 13.07 1.68 -1.46
C GLU A 20 13.68 3.04 -1.83
N ASN A 21 14.41 3.10 -2.95
CA ASN A 21 14.95 4.37 -3.43
C ASN A 21 13.85 5.28 -3.97
N GLU A 22 12.77 4.70 -4.51
CA GLU A 22 11.56 5.45 -4.88
C GLU A 22 10.93 6.13 -3.66
N ILE A 23 10.76 5.42 -2.54
CA ILE A 23 10.26 5.97 -1.27
C ILE A 23 11.17 7.09 -0.76
N LYS A 24 12.50 6.92 -0.81
CA LYS A 24 13.43 8.00 -0.43
C LYS A 24 13.23 9.25 -1.29
N THR A 25 12.99 9.07 -2.59
CA THR A 25 12.71 10.15 -3.53
C THR A 25 11.39 10.86 -3.18
N TYR A 26 10.32 10.11 -2.89
CA TYR A 26 9.05 10.70 -2.46
C TYR A 26 9.13 11.39 -1.09
N ASN A 27 9.92 10.86 -0.15
CA ASN A 27 10.15 11.49 1.14
C ASN A 27 10.88 12.83 0.98
N TYR A 28 11.83 12.91 0.05
CA TYR A 28 12.47 14.18 -0.31
C TYR A 28 11.44 15.18 -0.87
N ILE A 29 10.59 14.76 -1.82
CA ILE A 29 9.55 15.63 -2.39
C ILE A 29 8.56 16.09 -1.30
N ASN A 30 8.13 15.20 -0.41
CA ASN A 30 7.21 15.53 0.68
C ASN A 30 7.83 16.49 1.71
N ARG A 31 9.14 16.46 1.92
CA ARG A 31 9.80 17.40 2.83
C ARG A 31 9.68 18.83 2.31
N ASP A 32 9.86 18.98 1.00
CA ASP A 32 9.86 20.28 0.34
C ASP A 32 8.40 20.72 0.02
N ASN A 33 7.49 19.78 -0.22
CA ASN A 33 6.05 19.99 -0.47
C ASN A 33 5.17 18.95 0.29
N PRO A 34 4.79 19.21 1.55
CA PRO A 34 4.12 18.23 2.42
C PRO A 34 2.78 17.68 1.94
N ASN A 35 2.08 18.42 1.08
CA ASN A 35 0.78 18.04 0.51
C ASN A 35 0.87 17.60 -0.95
N PHE A 36 2.05 17.16 -1.39
CA PHE A 36 2.20 16.70 -2.76
C PHE A 36 1.59 15.31 -2.95
N ILE A 37 0.31 15.31 -3.32
CA ILE A 37 -0.53 14.11 -3.48
C ILE A 37 0.14 13.05 -4.35
N ILE A 38 0.82 13.45 -5.43
CA ILE A 38 1.50 12.52 -6.34
C ILE A 38 2.61 11.76 -5.62
N ALA A 39 3.42 12.43 -4.79
CA ALA A 39 4.45 11.75 -4.02
C ALA A 39 3.87 10.82 -2.95
N LYS A 40 2.74 11.22 -2.34
CA LYS A 40 2.06 10.36 -1.35
C LYS A 40 1.43 9.12 -2.00
N LEU A 41 0.82 9.29 -3.16
CA LEU A 41 0.27 8.19 -3.96
C LEU A 41 1.40 7.25 -4.42
N GLY A 42 2.50 7.81 -4.90
CA GLY A 42 3.72 7.10 -5.26
C GLY A 42 4.26 6.26 -4.10
N SER A 43 4.51 6.90 -2.95
CA SER A 43 4.96 6.23 -1.72
C SER A 43 4.03 5.09 -1.31
N GLY A 44 2.71 5.31 -1.39
CA GLY A 44 1.71 4.27 -1.11
C GLY A 44 1.87 3.03 -2.00
N ARG A 45 2.13 3.21 -3.30
CA ARG A 45 2.37 2.12 -4.26
C ARG A 45 3.68 1.38 -3.97
N SER A 46 4.76 2.11 -3.71
CA SER A 46 6.06 1.51 -3.37
C SER A 46 5.96 0.71 -2.07
N ASN A 47 5.32 1.26 -1.03
CA ASN A 47 5.07 0.55 0.22
C ASN A 47 4.17 -0.68 0.03
N PHE A 48 3.17 -0.61 -0.86
CA PHE A 48 2.35 -1.78 -1.20
C PHE A 48 3.18 -2.89 -1.85
N ARG A 49 4.09 -2.52 -2.77
CA ARG A 49 4.99 -3.47 -3.47
C ARG A 49 6.01 -4.12 -2.52
N LEU A 50 6.41 -3.41 -1.47
CA LEU A 50 7.26 -3.94 -0.40
C LEU A 50 6.46 -4.70 0.69
N GLU A 51 5.15 -4.88 0.51
CA GLU A 51 4.24 -5.50 1.48
C GLU A 51 4.18 -4.79 2.84
N TRP A 52 4.60 -3.53 2.89
CA TRP A 52 4.48 -2.67 4.06
C TRP A 52 3.06 -2.10 4.15
N PHE A 53 2.08 -3.00 4.27
CA PHE A 53 0.66 -2.70 4.18
C PHE A 53 0.18 -1.61 5.17
N PRO A 54 0.62 -1.58 6.45
CA PRO A 54 0.20 -0.52 7.37
C PRO A 54 0.63 0.88 6.90
N THR A 55 1.87 1.01 6.43
CA THR A 55 2.42 2.27 5.91
C THR A 55 1.72 2.66 4.61
N SER A 56 1.54 1.70 3.70
CA SER A 56 0.83 1.90 2.43
C SER A 56 -0.61 2.36 2.65
N LEU A 57 -1.33 1.75 3.60
CA LEU A 57 -2.71 2.12 3.96
C LEU A 57 -2.79 3.55 4.51
N LYS A 58 -1.80 3.95 5.33
CA LYS A 58 -1.69 5.32 5.84
C LYS A 58 -1.50 6.31 4.69
N ASP A 59 -0.59 6.03 3.76
CA ASP A 59 -0.32 6.88 2.60
C ASP A 59 -1.57 7.08 1.73
N PHE A 60 -2.25 5.99 1.36
CA PHE A 60 -3.49 6.09 0.58
C PHE A 60 -4.62 6.80 1.33
N SER A 61 -4.70 6.63 2.66
CA SER A 61 -5.69 7.36 3.47
C SER A 61 -5.41 8.86 3.51
N THR A 62 -4.13 9.26 3.54
CA THR A 62 -3.76 10.69 3.39
C THR A 62 -4.19 11.24 2.04
N VAL A 63 -3.98 10.51 0.94
CA VAL A 63 -4.44 10.94 -0.40
C VAL A 63 -5.96 11.14 -0.40
N LEU A 64 -6.71 10.16 0.10
CA LEU A 64 -8.19 10.18 0.10
C LEU A 64 -8.79 11.22 1.05
N SER A 65 -8.05 11.68 2.06
CA SER A 65 -8.48 12.80 2.91
C SER A 65 -8.47 14.15 2.21
N GLN A 66 -7.77 14.26 1.08
CA GLN A 66 -7.56 15.52 0.36
C GLN A 66 -8.25 15.53 -1.01
N VAL A 67 -8.23 14.40 -1.72
CA VAL A 67 -8.82 14.28 -3.05
C VAL A 67 -9.41 12.89 -3.27
N GLU A 68 -10.54 12.84 -3.96
CA GLU A 68 -11.08 11.58 -4.45
C GLU A 68 -10.13 10.99 -5.50
N ASN A 69 -9.54 9.83 -5.19
CA ASN A 69 -8.57 9.18 -6.05
C ASN A 69 -8.89 7.69 -6.19
N LYS A 70 -9.27 7.29 -7.40
CA LYS A 70 -9.66 5.91 -7.72
C LYS A 70 -8.56 4.89 -7.45
N GLU A 71 -7.30 5.25 -7.73
CA GLU A 71 -6.15 4.38 -7.51
C GLU A 71 -5.91 4.14 -6.01
N ALA A 72 -5.95 5.20 -5.20
CA ALA A 72 -5.83 5.09 -3.74
C ALA A 72 -6.94 4.22 -3.14
N PHE A 73 -8.19 4.37 -3.59
CA PHE A 73 -9.29 3.49 -3.19
C PHE A 73 -9.03 2.02 -3.57
N TYR A 74 -8.60 1.78 -4.80
CA TYR A 74 -8.29 0.44 -5.30
C TYR A 74 -7.23 -0.27 -4.45
N TYR A 75 -6.12 0.41 -4.14
CA TYR A 75 -5.07 -0.21 -3.33
C TYR A 75 -5.49 -0.42 -1.87
N LYS A 76 -6.24 0.49 -1.26
CA LYS A 76 -6.81 0.25 0.08
C LYS A 76 -7.69 -0.99 0.10
N ALA A 77 -8.58 -1.14 -0.90
CA ALA A 77 -9.44 -2.31 -1.00
C ALA A 77 -8.62 -3.61 -1.15
N LYS A 78 -7.55 -3.60 -1.94
CA LYS A 78 -6.62 -4.73 -2.05
C LYS A 78 -5.96 -5.08 -0.72
N ILE A 79 -5.46 -4.08 0.02
CA ILE A 79 -4.83 -4.30 1.33
C ILE A 79 -5.83 -4.92 2.31
N HIS A 80 -7.05 -4.41 2.35
CA HIS A 80 -8.11 -4.97 3.20
C HIS A 80 -8.43 -6.42 2.84
N LYS A 81 -8.53 -6.74 1.55
CA LYS A 81 -8.75 -8.11 1.09
C LYS A 81 -7.64 -9.05 1.58
N ILE A 82 -6.37 -8.68 1.38
CA ILE A 82 -5.21 -9.47 1.86
C ILE A 82 -5.27 -9.66 3.38
N SER A 83 -5.59 -8.59 4.11
CA SER A 83 -5.68 -8.63 5.58
C SER A 83 -6.77 -9.60 6.06
N VAL A 84 -7.94 -9.60 5.41
CA VAL A 84 -9.04 -10.53 5.72
C VAL A 84 -8.64 -11.97 5.40
N GLU A 85 -8.04 -12.23 4.25
CA GLU A 85 -7.56 -13.56 3.87
C GLU A 85 -6.55 -14.11 4.88
N PHE A 86 -5.61 -13.28 5.33
CA PHE A 86 -4.62 -13.66 6.34
C PHE A 86 -5.28 -13.96 7.71
N ILE A 87 -6.22 -13.12 8.15
CA ILE A 87 -6.96 -13.36 9.41
C ILE A 87 -7.75 -14.67 9.33
N VAL A 88 -8.42 -14.95 8.21
CA VAL A 88 -9.16 -16.20 8.00
C VAL A 88 -8.22 -17.40 8.11
N GLN A 89 -7.07 -17.38 7.42
CA GLN A 89 -6.08 -18.46 7.51
C GLN A 89 -5.57 -18.65 8.95
N MET A 90 -5.32 -17.56 9.66
CA MET A 90 -4.86 -17.61 11.05
C MET A 90 -5.90 -18.24 11.99
N ILE A 91 -7.19 -17.94 11.80
CA ILE A 91 -8.28 -18.55 12.58
C ILE A 91 -8.34 -20.06 12.33
N ILE A 92 -8.23 -20.49 11.07
CA ILE A 92 -8.23 -21.91 10.69
C ILE A 92 -7.05 -22.64 11.35
N PHE A 93 -5.87 -22.04 11.30
CA PHE A 93 -4.66 -22.62 11.88
C PHE A 93 -4.76 -22.77 13.40
N ILE A 94 -5.31 -21.77 14.10
CA ILE A 94 -5.42 -21.77 15.57
C ILE A 94 -6.54 -22.68 16.06
N ASN A 95 -7.64 -22.82 15.30
CA ASN A 95 -8.79 -23.62 15.71
C ASN A 95 -9.22 -24.62 14.61
N PRO A 96 -8.45 -25.70 14.39
CA PRO A 96 -8.73 -26.69 13.35
C PRO A 96 -10.05 -27.45 13.57
N LEU A 97 -10.60 -27.43 14.79
CA LEU A 97 -11.88 -28.08 15.13
C LEU A 97 -13.10 -27.40 14.50
N THR A 98 -13.00 -26.15 14.06
CA THR A 98 -14.10 -25.47 13.33
C THR A 98 -14.44 -26.16 12.01
N TRP A 99 -13.44 -26.70 11.30
CA TRP A 99 -13.64 -27.40 10.02
C TRP A 99 -13.99 -28.88 10.21
N MET A 100 -13.49 -29.55 11.26
CA MET A 100 -13.81 -30.96 11.50
C MET A 100 -15.30 -31.18 11.83
N LYS A 101 -15.94 -30.25 12.55
CA LYS A 101 -17.39 -30.33 12.80
C LYS A 101 -18.26 -30.13 11.55
N GLU A 102 -17.77 -29.42 10.54
CA GLU A 102 -18.49 -29.26 9.26
C GLU A 102 -18.33 -30.49 8.34
N LEU A 103 -17.25 -31.25 8.50
CA LEU A 103 -17.03 -32.52 7.79
C LEU A 103 -17.76 -33.71 8.44
N GLU A 104 -17.92 -33.71 9.77
CA GLU A 104 -18.67 -34.76 10.49
C GLU A 104 -20.20 -34.66 10.32
N ASN A 105 -20.72 -33.50 9.88
CA ASN A 105 -22.16 -33.27 9.66
C ASN A 105 -22.59 -33.38 8.18
N LYS A 106 -21.75 -33.95 7.31
CA LYS A 106 -22.10 -34.34 5.93
C LYS A 106 -22.10 -35.84 5.78
#